data_AF-A0AAU0NIZ3-F1
#
_entry.id   AF-A0AAU0NIZ3-F1
#
_cell.length_a   1.000
_cell.length_b   1.000
_cell.length_c   1.000
_cell.angle_alpha   90.00
_cell.angle_beta   90.00
_cell.angle_gamma   90.00
#
_symmetry.space_group_name_H-M   'P 1'
#
loop_
_entity.id
_entity.type
_entity.pdbx_description
1 polymer ?
#
loop_
_entity_poly.entity_id
_entity_poly.type
_entity_poly.pdbx_seq_one_letter_code
_entity_poly.pdbx_strand_id
1 'polypeptide(L)'
;MNKFSYYLKDCYGLDKFSKYLLIIALIFSLNRNSVIIGILLAVYATWRTLSKNKYRRYQELQGFENSILIIKQMIYRFKMKINDFKYYKVFKCPHCSQKLRVPRKKGKILITCKKCHTEFHGRT
;
A
#
# COMPACT_ATOMS: atom_id res chain seq x y z
N MET A 1 16.03 -37.40 -20.41
CA MET A 1 15.20 -36.35 -19.78
C MET A 1 13.86 -36.28 -20.51
N ASN A 2 12.75 -36.44 -19.79
CA ASN A 2 11.42 -36.58 -20.39
C ASN A 2 10.95 -35.25 -21.02
N LYS A 3 10.37 -35.31 -22.23
CA LYS A 3 9.83 -34.18 -23.02
C LYS A 3 8.93 -33.25 -22.20
N PHE A 4 8.23 -33.80 -21.21
CA PHE A 4 7.37 -33.08 -20.27
C PHE A 4 8.14 -32.09 -19.37
N SER A 5 9.33 -32.46 -18.89
CA SER A 5 10.14 -31.59 -18.03
C SER A 5 10.66 -30.37 -18.78
N TYR A 6 11.01 -30.52 -20.07
CA TYR A 6 11.42 -29.39 -20.92
C TYR A 6 10.28 -28.40 -21.14
N TYR A 7 9.06 -28.92 -21.36
CA TYR A 7 7.86 -28.09 -21.51
C TYR A 7 7.58 -27.23 -20.26
N LEU A 8 7.67 -27.84 -19.07
CA LEU A 8 7.47 -27.11 -17.80
C LEU A 8 8.54 -26.03 -17.56
N LYS A 9 9.78 -26.26 -18.02
CA LYS A 9 10.88 -25.28 -17.89
C LYS A 9 10.69 -24.07 -18.81
N ASP A 10 9.97 -24.24 -19.92
CA ASP A 10 9.69 -23.17 -20.88
C ASP A 10 8.51 -22.27 -20.47
N CYS A 11 7.65 -22.74 -19.55
CA CYS A 11 6.57 -21.96 -18.96
C CYS A 11 7.08 -20.76 -18.13
N TYR A 12 6.18 -19.80 -17.87
CA TYR A 12 6.50 -18.60 -17.11
C TYR A 12 6.83 -18.86 -15.63
N GLY A 13 6.09 -19.78 -14.98
CA GLY A 13 6.27 -20.12 -13.56
C GLY A 13 5.46 -19.26 -12.59
N LEU A 14 5.79 -19.35 -11.29
CA LEU A 14 5.08 -18.67 -10.20
C LEU A 14 5.64 -17.28 -9.91
N ASP A 15 4.85 -16.24 -10.17
CA ASP A 15 5.15 -14.84 -9.85
C ASP A 15 4.40 -14.36 -8.58
N LYS A 16 4.70 -13.12 -8.13
CA LYS A 16 4.03 -12.52 -6.97
C LYS A 16 2.51 -12.47 -7.19
N PHE A 17 2.06 -12.11 -8.39
CA PHE A 17 0.64 -12.01 -8.70
C PHE A 17 -0.07 -13.36 -8.64
N SER A 18 0.52 -14.44 -9.19
CA SER A 18 -0.04 -15.80 -9.05
C SER A 18 -0.11 -16.25 -7.59
N LYS A 19 0.89 -15.90 -6.76
CA LYS A 19 0.84 -16.20 -5.31
C LYS A 19 -0.35 -15.51 -4.63
N TYR A 20 -0.60 -14.23 -4.93
CA TYR A 20 -1.77 -13.52 -4.39
C TYR A 20 -3.08 -14.14 -4.86
N LEU A 21 -3.20 -14.51 -6.14
CA LEU A 21 -4.39 -15.18 -6.68
C LEU A 21 -4.66 -16.51 -5.96
N LEU A 22 -3.62 -17.31 -5.69
CA LEU A 22 -3.76 -18.58 -4.96
C LEU A 22 -4.14 -18.37 -3.50
N ILE A 23 -3.59 -17.37 -2.82
CA ILE A 23 -3.98 -17.03 -1.44
C ILE A 23 -5.46 -16.61 -1.39
N ILE A 24 -5.89 -15.76 -2.33
CA ILE A 24 -7.28 -15.31 -2.42
C ILE A 24 -8.19 -16.52 -2.71
N ALA A 25 -7.80 -17.40 -3.65
CA ALA A 25 -8.53 -18.62 -3.95
C ALA A 25 -8.71 -19.52 -2.71
N LEU A 26 -7.65 -19.69 -1.91
CA LEU A 26 -7.71 -20.45 -0.65
C LEU A 26 -8.70 -19.83 0.34
N ILE A 27 -8.65 -18.50 0.53
CA ILE A 27 -9.57 -17.80 1.44
C ILE A 27 -11.03 -17.99 1.00
N PHE A 28 -11.33 -17.84 -0.29
CA PHE A 28 -12.68 -18.05 -0.81
C PHE A 28 -13.12 -19.52 -0.75
N SER A 29 -12.18 -20.46 -0.79
CA SER A 29 -12.45 -21.89 -0.65
C SER A 29 -12.81 -22.30 0.77
N LEU A 30 -12.56 -21.47 1.80
CA LEU A 30 -12.94 -21.78 3.18
C LEU A 30 -14.44 -21.67 3.43
N ASN A 31 -15.16 -20.90 2.61
CA ASN A 31 -16.58 -20.67 2.78
C ASN A 31 -17.38 -21.41 1.70
N ARG A 32 -18.32 -22.28 2.09
CA ARG A 32 -19.08 -23.18 1.20
C ARG A 32 -19.76 -22.44 0.04
N ASN A 33 -20.27 -21.23 0.31
CA ASN A 33 -20.98 -20.42 -0.68
C ASN A 33 -20.06 -19.82 -1.76
N SER A 34 -18.77 -19.66 -1.47
CA SER A 34 -17.79 -19.05 -2.39
C SER A 34 -16.73 -20.01 -2.93
N VAL A 35 -16.85 -21.32 -2.64
CA VAL A 35 -15.90 -22.33 -3.11
C VAL A 35 -15.76 -22.33 -4.63
N ILE A 36 -16.86 -22.14 -5.36
CA ILE A 36 -16.86 -22.08 -6.83
C ILE A 36 -15.94 -20.95 -7.32
N ILE A 37 -16.01 -19.77 -6.69
CA ILE A 37 -15.16 -18.62 -7.01
C ILE A 37 -13.69 -18.94 -6.72
N GLY A 38 -13.42 -19.59 -5.58
CA GLY A 38 -12.07 -20.04 -5.22
C GLY A 38 -11.47 -21.00 -6.24
N ILE A 39 -12.25 -22.00 -6.68
CA ILE A 39 -11.83 -22.97 -7.71
C ILE A 39 -11.55 -22.26 -9.04
N LEU A 40 -12.42 -21.36 -9.50
CA LEU A 40 -12.20 -20.60 -10.73
C LEU A 40 -10.91 -19.77 -10.68
N LEU A 41 -10.64 -19.11 -9.55
CA LEU A 41 -9.40 -18.36 -9.35
C LEU A 41 -8.16 -19.27 -9.35
N ALA A 42 -8.24 -20.45 -8.73
CA ALA A 42 -7.15 -21.41 -8.73
C ALA A 42 -6.86 -21.95 -10.14
N VAL A 43 -7.90 -22.28 -10.92
CA VAL A 43 -7.75 -22.71 -12.33
C VAL A 43 -7.15 -21.60 -13.18
N TYR A 44 -7.57 -20.35 -12.99
CA TYR A 44 -6.97 -19.22 -13.69
C TYR A 44 -5.49 -19.03 -13.34
N ALA A 45 -5.14 -19.15 -12.05
CA ALA A 45 -3.76 -19.04 -11.59
C ALA A 45 -2.87 -20.15 -12.18
N THR A 46 -3.33 -21.40 -12.23
CA THR A 46 -2.56 -22.50 -12.84
C THR A 46 -2.40 -22.30 -14.35
N TRP A 47 -3.47 -21.95 -15.07
CA TRP A 47 -3.40 -21.62 -16.49
C TRP A 47 -2.40 -20.49 -16.79
N ARG A 48 -2.37 -19.46 -15.93
CA ARG A 48 -1.44 -18.34 -16.03
C ARG A 48 0.02 -18.79 -15.91
N THR A 49 0.33 -19.64 -14.93
CA THR A 49 1.71 -20.12 -14.69
C THR A 49 2.24 -20.98 -15.84
N LEU A 50 1.35 -21.70 -16.53
CA LEU A 50 1.66 -22.54 -17.68
C LEU A 50 1.76 -21.76 -19.00
N SER A 51 1.45 -20.46 -18.99
CA SER A 51 1.51 -19.60 -20.18
C SER A 51 2.95 -19.44 -20.67
N LYS A 52 3.16 -19.57 -21.99
CA LYS A 52 4.49 -19.40 -22.63
C LYS A 52 4.84 -17.94 -22.93
N ASN A 53 3.85 -17.04 -22.99
CA ASN A 53 4.10 -15.63 -23.31
C ASN A 53 4.58 -14.87 -22.07
N LYS A 54 5.88 -14.93 -21.80
CA LYS A 54 6.53 -14.31 -20.63
C LYS A 54 6.40 -12.79 -20.64
N TYR A 55 6.48 -12.16 -21.81
CA TYR A 55 6.40 -10.70 -21.96
C TYR A 55 5.05 -10.15 -21.50
N ARG A 56 3.94 -10.72 -22.00
CA ARG A 56 2.59 -10.29 -21.60
C ARG A 56 2.35 -10.49 -20.10
N ARG A 57 2.83 -11.61 -19.53
CA ARG A 57 2.68 -11.89 -18.10
C ARG A 57 3.48 -10.94 -17.23
N TYR A 58 4.65 -10.53 -17.69
CA TYR A 58 5.45 -9.51 -17.02
C TYR A 58 4.77 -8.14 -17.00
N GLN A 59 4.15 -7.71 -18.10
CA GLN A 59 3.38 -6.46 -18.14
C GLN A 59 2.22 -6.45 -17.15
N GLU A 60 1.48 -7.56 -17.06
CA GLU A 60 0.40 -7.73 -16.08
C GLU A 60 0.93 -7.67 -14.63
N LEU A 61 2.08 -8.28 -14.35
CA LEU A 61 2.74 -8.21 -13.03
C LEU A 61 3.14 -6.76 -12.70
N GLN A 62 3.73 -6.04 -13.66
CA GLN A 62 4.13 -4.65 -13.47
C GLN A 62 2.93 -3.74 -13.21
N GLY A 63 1.81 -3.94 -13.93
CA GLY A 63 0.55 -3.24 -13.68
C GLY A 63 -0.01 -3.50 -12.27
N PHE A 64 0.09 -4.74 -11.81
CA PHE A 64 -0.30 -5.12 -10.45
C PHE A 64 0.59 -4.48 -9.38
N GLU A 65 1.92 -4.51 -9.56
CA GLU A 65 2.86 -3.88 -8.63
C GLU A 65 2.66 -2.36 -8.56
N ASN A 66 2.46 -1.70 -9.70
CA ASN A 66 2.16 -0.26 -9.74
C ASN A 66 0.89 0.08 -8.96
N SER A 67 -0.18 -0.71 -9.12
CA SER A 67 -1.42 -0.55 -8.37
C SER A 67 -1.18 -0.70 -6.86
N ILE A 68 -0.42 -1.71 -6.44
CA ILE A 68 -0.04 -1.90 -5.03
C ILE A 68 0.76 -0.71 -4.51
N LEU A 69 1.70 -0.18 -5.29
CA LEU A 69 2.51 0.97 -4.89
C LEU A 69 1.65 2.20 -4.62
N ILE A 70 0.67 2.48 -5.48
CA ILE A 70 -0.28 3.59 -5.29
C ILE A 70 -1.05 3.41 -3.97
N ILE A 71 -1.56 2.21 -3.70
CA ILE A 71 -2.28 1.90 -2.45
C ILE A 71 -1.37 2.08 -1.23
N LYS A 72 -0.13 1.56 -1.29
CA LYS A 72 0.86 1.72 -0.21
C LYS A 72 1.17 3.20 0.07
N GLN A 73 1.34 3.99 -0.99
CA GLN A 73 1.58 5.44 -0.84
C GLN A 73 0.38 6.14 -0.22
N MET A 74 -0.85 5.77 -0.60
CA MET A 74 -2.07 6.33 -0.02
C MET A 74 -2.16 6.02 1.48
N ILE A 75 -1.93 4.76 1.88
CA ILE A 75 -1.94 4.32 3.27
C ILE A 75 -0.84 5.04 4.07
N TYR A 76 0.37 5.17 3.50
CA TYR A 76 1.47 5.89 4.14
C TYR A 76 1.11 7.36 4.38
N ARG A 77 0.58 8.06 3.38
CA ARG A 77 0.12 9.45 3.51
C ARG A 77 -0.99 9.59 4.55
N PHE A 78 -1.91 8.64 4.60
CA PHE A 78 -2.98 8.62 5.60
C PHE A 78 -2.44 8.42 7.01
N LYS A 79 -1.52 7.48 7.21
CA LYS A 79 -0.84 7.25 8.48
C LYS A 79 -0.06 8.49 8.92
N MET A 80 0.65 9.16 8.01
CA MET A 80 1.36 10.40 8.30
C MET A 80 0.41 11.52 8.71
N LYS A 81 -0.74 11.67 8.04
CA LYS A 81 -1.78 12.64 8.45
C LYS A 81 -2.29 12.34 9.87
N ILE A 82 -2.63 11.09 10.17
CA ILE A 82 -3.07 10.69 11.52
C ILE A 82 -1.98 11.00 12.56
N ASN A 83 -0.72 10.69 12.23
CA ASN A 83 0.42 10.99 13.09
C ASN A 83 0.56 12.50 13.33
N ASP A 84 0.47 13.31 12.27
CA ASP A 84 0.51 14.77 12.35
C ASP A 84 -0.62 15.29 13.26
N PHE A 85 -1.85 14.78 13.12
CA PHE A 85 -2.96 15.15 13.99
C PHE A 85 -2.78 14.66 15.43
N LYS A 86 -2.17 13.50 15.66
CA LYS A 86 -1.99 12.92 17.00
C LYS A 86 -0.90 13.65 17.80
N TYR A 87 0.21 13.97 17.15
CA TYR A 87 1.40 14.51 17.82
C TYR A 87 1.55 16.02 17.71
N TYR A 88 0.94 16.67 16.71
CA TYR A 88 1.11 18.09 16.48
C TYR A 88 -0.21 18.86 16.47
N LYS A 89 -0.16 20.14 16.83
CA LYS A 89 -1.21 21.13 16.72
C LYS A 89 -0.68 22.26 15.86
N VAL A 90 -1.50 22.74 14.93
CA VAL A 90 -1.11 23.83 14.03
C VAL A 90 -1.65 25.14 14.61
N PHE A 91 -0.75 26.09 14.84
CA PHE A 91 -1.08 27.46 15.23
C PHE A 91 -0.81 28.42 14.07
N LYS A 92 -1.55 29.52 14.03
CA LYS A 92 -1.33 30.61 13.07
C LYS A 92 -0.66 31.76 13.82
N CYS A 93 0.48 32.24 13.32
CA CYS A 93 1.13 33.41 13.89
C CYS A 93 0.21 34.64 13.74
N PRO A 94 -0.01 35.44 14.80
CA PRO A 94 -0.89 36.61 14.75
C PRO A 94 -0.34 37.72 13.83
N HIS A 95 0.99 37.85 13.71
CA HIS A 95 1.62 38.91 12.93
C HIS A 95 1.80 38.55 11.46
N CYS A 96 2.45 37.41 11.15
CA CYS A 96 2.78 37.04 9.77
C CYS A 96 1.87 35.95 9.17
N SER A 97 0.85 35.48 9.91
CA SER A 97 -0.08 34.44 9.47
C SER A 97 0.54 33.07 9.11
N GLN A 98 1.83 32.85 9.42
CA GLN A 98 2.52 31.59 9.17
C GLN A 98 1.94 30.45 10.03
N LYS A 99 1.74 29.28 9.41
CA LYS A 99 1.33 28.05 10.10
C LYS A 99 2.54 27.42 10.80
N LEU A 100 2.49 27.31 12.13
CA LEU A 100 3.51 26.71 12.99
C LEU A 100 3.01 25.38 13.53
N ARG A 101 3.81 24.32 13.37
CA ARG A 101 3.53 23.00 13.94
C ARG A 101 4.16 22.90 15.31
N VAL A 102 3.36 22.53 16.31
CA VAL A 102 3.80 22.48 17.71
C VAL A 102 3.37 21.15 18.33
N PRO A 103 4.23 20.45 19.10
CA PRO A 103 3.88 19.17 19.70
C PRO A 103 2.72 19.30 20.70
N ARG A 104 1.81 18.32 20.70
CA ARG A 104 0.67 18.25 21.62
C ARG A 104 1.12 17.85 23.03
N LYS A 105 0.26 18.12 24.03
CA LYS A 105 0.42 17.71 25.46
C LYS A 105 1.57 18.37 26.22
N LYS A 106 1.94 19.61 25.87
CA LYS A 106 2.94 20.40 26.61
C LYS A 106 2.32 21.44 27.55
N GLY A 107 1.00 21.59 27.55
CA GLY A 107 0.31 22.55 28.41
C GLY A 107 0.40 23.98 27.88
N LYS A 108 0.75 24.93 28.75
CA LYS A 108 0.98 26.33 28.39
C LYS A 108 2.42 26.48 27.88
N ILE A 109 2.57 27.02 26.68
CA ILE A 109 3.88 27.18 26.03
C ILE A 109 3.99 28.57 25.40
N LEU A 110 5.21 29.09 25.33
CA LEU A 110 5.55 30.26 24.54
C LEU A 110 5.97 29.78 23.14
N ILE A 111 5.28 30.26 22.11
CA ILE A 111 5.54 29.89 20.72
C ILE A 111 6.23 31.08 20.04
N THR A 112 7.48 30.90 19.64
CA THR A 112 8.24 31.89 18.87
C THR A 112 8.11 31.62 17.39
N CYS A 113 7.68 32.61 16.60
CA CYS A 113 7.58 32.46 15.15
C CYS A 113 8.97 32.52 14.48
N LYS A 114 9.31 31.53 13.64
CA LYS A 114 10.59 31.53 12.90
C LYS A 114 10.72 32.64 11.85
N LYS A 115 9.61 33.25 11.41
CA LYS A 115 9.60 34.24 10.33
C LYS A 115 9.71 35.68 10.84
N CYS A 116 8.96 36.01 11.89
CA CYS A 116 8.87 37.38 12.42
C CYS A 116 9.33 37.50 13.87
N HIS A 117 9.83 36.42 14.47
CA HIS A 117 10.31 36.34 15.86
C HIS A 117 9.32 36.78 16.94
N THR A 118 8.06 37.06 16.57
CA THR A 118 6.99 37.36 17.52
C THR A 118 6.69 36.15 18.39
N GLU A 119 6.59 36.40 19.69
CA GLU A 119 6.27 35.41 20.71
C GLU A 119 4.81 35.53 21.12
N PHE A 120 4.12 34.40 21.25
CA PHE A 120 2.74 34.37 21.74
C PHE A 120 2.48 33.11 22.56
N HIS A 121 1.54 33.22 23.51
CA HIS A 121 1.15 32.09 24.33
C HIS A 121 0.17 31.17 23.58
N GLY A 122 0.44 29.87 23.64
CA GLY A 122 -0.44 28.83 23.11
C GLY A 122 -0.70 27.74 24.15
N ARG A 123 -1.87 27.11 24.08
CA ARG A 123 -2.18 25.90 24.85
C ARG A 123 -2.34 24.71 23.92
N THR A 124 -1.47 23.71 24.09
CA THR A 124 -1.48 22.46 23.32
C THR A 124 -2.35 21.41 23.95
#